data_AF-A0A1J4J9Y4-F1
#
_entry.id   AF-A0A1J4J9Y4-F1
#
_cell.length_a   1.000
_cell.length_b   1.000
_cell.length_c   1.000
_cell.angle_alpha   90.00
_cell.angle_beta   90.00
_cell.angle_gamma   90.00
#
_symmetry.space_group_name_H-M   'P 1'
#
loop_
_entity.id
_entity.type
_entity.pdbx_description
1 polymer ?
#
loop_
_entity_poly.entity_id
_entity_poly.type
_entity_poly.pdbx_seq_one_letter_code
_entity_poly.pdbx_strand_id
1 'polypeptide(L)'
;MTEESLDYNKIWTDTVTKISGTCEDIPAALNEPFTLLNSISIESHVNWISAAFACWANFANEQIIQQFFALFIAEYSKFLLTDISDLARLNNFLSAVATGLESPHRVLFIQEYAAVFPSYFPDPNSIDLNFLLALQSPVFSYCVNRHPDSSTIYQLWFDSLASSQGAEIFRDNHQLAVSYFKIMNHAFFQISVTTTPGAQQEDLFVVAQKAMKSAIVAVTRKISE
;
A
#
# COMPACT_ATOMS: atom_id res chain seq x y z
N MET A 1 -24.41 -13.05 18.41
CA MET A 1 -24.23 -11.59 18.28
C MET A 1 -24.62 -11.21 16.87
N THR A 2 -25.54 -10.26 16.71
CA THR A 2 -25.76 -9.62 15.41
C THR A 2 -24.61 -8.65 15.15
N GLU A 3 -24.25 -8.43 13.90
CA GLU A 3 -23.13 -7.56 13.50
C GLU A 3 -23.23 -6.14 14.10
N GLU A 4 -24.46 -5.63 14.26
CA GLU A 4 -24.77 -4.33 14.90
C GLU A 4 -24.36 -4.22 16.39
N SER A 5 -23.98 -5.34 17.03
CA SER A 5 -23.55 -5.37 18.45
C SER A 5 -22.02 -5.42 18.64
N LEU A 6 -21.24 -5.43 17.56
CA LEU A 6 -19.78 -5.49 17.63
C LEU A 6 -19.17 -4.12 17.93
N ASP A 7 -18.40 -4.05 19.02
CA ASP A 7 -17.58 -2.89 19.35
C ASP A 7 -16.14 -3.13 18.91
N TYR A 8 -15.81 -2.69 17.69
CA TYR A 8 -14.48 -2.87 17.12
C TYR A 8 -13.38 -2.15 17.91
N ASN A 9 -13.68 -0.99 18.52
CA ASN A 9 -12.72 -0.28 19.35
C ASN A 9 -12.37 -1.11 20.59
N LYS A 10 -13.38 -1.72 21.21
CA LYS A 10 -13.14 -2.60 22.36
C LYS A 10 -12.29 -3.82 21.97
N ILE A 11 -12.62 -4.50 20.86
CA ILE A 11 -11.87 -5.67 20.40
C ILE A 11 -10.38 -5.34 20.22
N TRP A 12 -10.08 -4.23 19.55
CA TRP A 12 -8.70 -3.81 19.32
C TRP A 12 -8.01 -3.30 20.59
N THR A 13 -8.73 -2.59 21.46
CA THR A 13 -8.20 -2.14 22.75
C THR A 13 -7.84 -3.32 23.64
N ASP A 14 -8.70 -4.34 23.71
CA ASP A 14 -8.45 -5.57 24.47
C ASP A 14 -7.23 -6.31 23.91
N THR A 15 -7.09 -6.36 22.58
CA THR A 15 -5.94 -6.96 21.89
C THR A 15 -4.63 -6.23 22.22
N VAL A 16 -4.60 -4.90 22.08
CA VAL A 16 -3.43 -4.08 22.38
C VAL A 16 -3.07 -4.18 23.87
N THR A 17 -4.07 -4.22 24.76
CA THR A 17 -3.87 -4.39 26.21
C THR A 17 -3.25 -5.75 26.53
N LYS A 18 -3.76 -6.83 25.92
CA LYS A 18 -3.23 -8.19 26.07
C LYS A 18 -1.76 -8.25 25.64
N ILE A 19 -1.44 -7.68 24.47
CA ILE A 19 -0.07 -7.66 23.92
C ILE A 19 0.88 -6.78 24.76
N SER A 20 0.40 -5.65 25.28
CA SER A 20 1.19 -4.74 26.14
C SER A 20 1.53 -5.32 27.50
N GLY A 21 0.76 -6.32 27.95
CA GLY A 21 0.94 -6.99 29.24
C GLY A 21 2.01 -8.09 29.20
N THR A 22 1.64 -9.28 29.68
CA THR A 22 2.53 -10.44 29.78
C THR A 22 2.26 -11.49 28.69
N CYS A 23 1.77 -11.09 27.52
CA CYS A 23 1.42 -12.04 26.47
C CYS A 23 2.68 -12.75 25.95
N GLU A 24 2.78 -14.05 26.20
CA GLU A 24 3.89 -14.89 25.72
C GLU A 24 3.74 -15.26 24.24
N ASP A 25 2.52 -15.21 23.69
CA ASP A 25 2.19 -15.55 22.30
C ASP A 25 1.54 -14.35 21.57
N ILE A 26 2.37 -13.36 21.25
CA ILE A 26 1.99 -12.16 20.50
C ILE A 26 1.36 -12.52 19.14
N PRO A 27 1.91 -13.47 18.34
CA PRO A 27 1.29 -13.86 17.07
C PRO A 27 -0.15 -14.37 17.24
N ALA A 28 -0.44 -15.21 18.23
CA ALA A 28 -1.81 -15.68 18.46
C ALA A 28 -2.75 -14.54 18.85
N ALA A 29 -2.30 -13.63 19.72
CA ALA A 29 -3.09 -12.47 20.13
C ALA A 29 -3.37 -11.51 18.96
N LEU A 30 -2.40 -11.30 18.06
CA LEU A 30 -2.57 -10.47 16.86
C LEU A 30 -3.57 -11.08 15.86
N ASN A 31 -3.61 -12.41 15.74
CA ASN A 31 -4.50 -13.10 14.80
C ASN A 31 -5.97 -13.12 15.23
N GLU A 32 -6.24 -13.06 16.53
CA GLU A 32 -7.58 -13.23 17.09
C GLU A 32 -8.62 -12.26 16.47
N PRO A 33 -8.36 -10.94 16.35
CA PRO A 33 -9.31 -10.01 15.69
C PRO A 33 -9.54 -10.31 14.20
N PHE A 34 -8.56 -10.86 13.48
CA PHE A 34 -8.68 -11.16 12.05
C PHE A 34 -9.59 -12.36 11.78
N THR A 35 -9.83 -13.22 12.77
CA THR A 35 -10.84 -14.29 12.64
C THR A 35 -12.25 -13.74 12.41
N LEU A 36 -12.52 -12.52 12.91
CA LEU A 36 -13.78 -11.82 12.72
C LEU A 36 -13.91 -11.20 11.33
N LEU A 37 -12.79 -10.81 10.71
CA LEU A 37 -12.75 -10.06 9.44
C LEU A 37 -13.56 -10.74 8.34
N ASN A 38 -13.42 -12.06 8.19
CA ASN A 38 -14.14 -12.82 7.15
C ASN A 38 -15.63 -13.07 7.47
N SER A 39 -16.10 -12.67 8.66
CA SER A 39 -17.47 -12.90 9.14
C SER A 39 -18.30 -11.62 9.24
N ILE A 40 -17.71 -10.47 8.96
CA ILE A 40 -18.39 -9.16 8.94
C ILE A 40 -18.65 -8.71 7.50
N SER A 41 -19.59 -7.78 7.32
CA SER A 41 -19.90 -7.19 6.01
C SER A 41 -18.75 -6.32 5.50
N ILE A 42 -18.68 -6.13 4.18
CA ILE A 42 -17.67 -5.26 3.54
C ILE A 42 -17.80 -3.82 4.06
N GLU A 43 -19.02 -3.36 4.33
CA GLU A 43 -19.29 -2.05 4.92
C GLU A 43 -18.67 -1.92 6.32
N SER A 44 -18.77 -2.97 7.13
CA SER A 44 -18.17 -3.02 8.47
C SER A 44 -16.65 -3.03 8.48
N HIS A 45 -15.99 -3.50 7.41
CA HIS A 45 -14.52 -3.50 7.33
C HIS A 45 -13.95 -2.10 7.54
N VAL A 46 -14.58 -1.05 7.01
CA VAL A 46 -14.08 0.33 7.14
C VAL A 46 -14.00 0.75 8.61
N ASN A 47 -15.05 0.44 9.38
CA ASN A 47 -15.09 0.73 10.81
C ASN A 47 -14.08 -0.14 11.59
N TRP A 48 -13.93 -1.40 11.20
CA TRP A 48 -12.98 -2.33 11.80
C TRP A 48 -11.52 -1.89 11.58
N ILE A 49 -11.17 -1.46 10.36
CA ILE A 49 -9.83 -0.90 10.02
C ILE A 49 -9.59 0.37 10.82
N SER A 50 -10.56 1.30 10.80
CA SER A 50 -10.42 2.59 11.49
C SER A 50 -10.15 2.39 12.99
N ALA A 51 -10.89 1.46 13.62
CA ALA A 51 -10.66 1.08 15.01
C ALA A 51 -9.27 0.46 15.23
N ALA A 52 -8.83 -0.44 14.33
CA ALA A 52 -7.50 -1.04 14.39
C ALA A 52 -6.42 0.03 14.43
N PHE A 53 -6.36 0.87 13.39
CA PHE A 53 -5.31 1.87 13.25
C PHE A 53 -5.35 2.93 14.36
N ALA A 54 -6.53 3.28 14.86
CA ALA A 54 -6.67 4.16 16.02
C ALA A 54 -6.06 3.55 17.30
N CYS A 55 -6.31 2.27 17.57
CA CYS A 55 -5.75 1.58 18.73
C CYS A 55 -4.23 1.41 18.66
N TRP A 56 -3.67 1.21 17.46
CA TRP A 56 -2.23 1.04 17.24
C TRP A 56 -1.46 2.37 17.10
N ALA A 57 -2.15 3.51 16.94
CA ALA A 57 -1.55 4.81 16.65
C ALA A 57 -0.46 5.24 17.65
N ASN A 58 -0.66 4.96 18.94
CA ASN A 58 0.27 5.33 20.01
C ASN A 58 1.11 4.17 20.52
N PHE A 59 1.05 3.01 19.86
CA PHE A 59 1.85 1.86 20.24
C PHE A 59 3.33 2.15 19.93
N ALA A 60 4.24 1.80 20.85
CA ALA A 60 5.65 2.21 20.73
C ALA A 60 6.58 1.10 20.20
N ASN A 61 6.20 -0.17 20.35
CA ASN A 61 7.08 -1.28 19.94
C ASN A 61 6.94 -1.52 18.42
N GLU A 62 7.92 -1.02 17.67
CA GLU A 62 7.99 -1.12 16.21
C GLU A 62 7.94 -2.57 15.70
N GLN A 63 8.59 -3.52 16.38
CA GLN A 63 8.61 -4.92 15.94
C GLN A 63 7.21 -5.55 15.98
N ILE A 64 6.39 -5.17 16.97
CA ILE A 64 5.01 -5.64 17.08
C ILE A 64 4.13 -4.93 16.05
N ILE A 65 4.33 -3.63 15.83
CA ILE A 65 3.62 -2.88 14.78
C ILE A 65 3.92 -3.46 13.40
N GLN A 66 5.18 -3.83 13.15
CA GLN A 66 5.59 -4.48 11.91
C GLN A 66 4.86 -5.82 11.73
N GLN A 67 4.79 -6.66 12.77
CA GLN A 67 4.01 -7.91 12.74
C GLN A 67 2.52 -7.67 12.50
N PHE A 68 1.95 -6.64 13.14
CA PHE A 68 0.56 -6.25 12.91
C PHE A 68 0.33 -5.85 11.44
N PHE A 69 1.20 -5.03 10.84
CA PHE A 69 1.07 -4.63 9.44
C PHE A 69 1.28 -5.78 8.47
N ALA A 70 2.28 -6.63 8.69
CA ALA A 70 2.50 -7.82 7.88
C ALA A 70 1.25 -8.72 7.86
N LEU A 71 0.65 -8.96 9.04
CA LEU A 71 -0.58 -9.73 9.16
C LEU A 71 -1.77 -9.01 8.51
N PHE A 72 -1.92 -7.72 8.77
CA PHE A 72 -2.99 -6.90 8.21
C PHE A 72 -3.00 -6.95 6.69
N ILE A 73 -1.84 -6.70 6.09
CA ILE A 73 -1.67 -6.71 4.64
C ILE A 73 -1.93 -8.11 4.10
N ALA A 74 -1.42 -9.17 4.76
CA ALA A 74 -1.65 -10.54 4.31
C ALA A 74 -3.15 -10.92 4.30
N GLU A 75 -3.90 -10.58 5.35
CA GLU A 75 -5.32 -10.88 5.44
C GLU A 75 -6.15 -10.06 4.44
N TYR A 76 -5.85 -8.76 4.29
CA TYR A 76 -6.51 -7.93 3.30
C TYR A 76 -6.16 -8.31 1.86
N SER A 77 -4.96 -8.82 1.61
CA SER A 77 -4.56 -9.38 0.32
C SER A 77 -5.42 -10.60 -0.03
N LYS A 78 -5.63 -11.52 0.93
CA LYS A 78 -6.51 -12.69 0.73
C LYS A 78 -7.93 -12.24 0.43
N PHE A 79 -8.44 -11.27 1.17
CA PHE A 79 -9.77 -10.70 0.96
C PHE A 79 -9.94 -10.10 -0.44
N LEU A 80 -8.95 -9.33 -0.91
CA LEU A 80 -8.92 -8.74 -2.25
C LEU A 80 -8.87 -9.82 -3.35
N LEU A 81 -7.97 -10.79 -3.19
CA LEU A 81 -7.71 -11.82 -4.19
C LEU A 81 -8.77 -12.93 -4.24
N THR A 82 -9.75 -12.92 -3.32
CA THR A 82 -10.89 -13.86 -3.35
C THR A 82 -11.75 -13.66 -4.60
N ASP A 83 -12.00 -12.39 -4.98
CA ASP A 83 -12.61 -12.03 -6.26
C ASP A 83 -12.11 -10.64 -6.68
N ILE A 84 -11.10 -10.62 -7.54
CA ILE A 84 -10.43 -9.40 -8.01
C ILE A 84 -11.36 -8.51 -8.86
N SER A 85 -12.47 -9.06 -9.34
CA SER A 85 -13.47 -8.39 -10.18
C SER A 85 -14.48 -7.59 -9.34
N ASP A 86 -14.55 -7.87 -8.03
CA ASP A 86 -15.45 -7.19 -7.11
C ASP A 86 -14.90 -5.81 -6.74
N LEU A 87 -15.48 -4.79 -7.37
CA LEU A 87 -15.12 -3.40 -7.13
C LEU A 87 -15.30 -2.97 -5.67
N ALA A 88 -16.24 -3.56 -4.92
CA ALA A 88 -16.43 -3.23 -3.51
C ALA A 88 -15.22 -3.70 -2.69
N ARG A 89 -14.69 -4.90 -2.98
CA ARG A 89 -13.48 -5.42 -2.33
C ARG A 89 -12.25 -4.60 -2.67
N LEU A 90 -12.07 -4.26 -3.94
CA LEU A 90 -10.98 -3.40 -4.37
C LEU A 90 -11.06 -2.04 -3.65
N ASN A 91 -12.21 -1.37 -3.67
CA ASN A 91 -12.37 -0.08 -3.00
C ASN A 91 -12.10 -0.16 -1.50
N ASN A 92 -12.54 -1.24 -0.84
CA ASN A 92 -12.27 -1.48 0.57
C ASN A 92 -10.77 -1.67 0.84
N PHE A 93 -10.08 -2.45 0.02
CA PHE A 93 -8.64 -2.63 0.09
C PHE A 93 -7.88 -1.32 -0.12
N LEU A 94 -8.25 -0.52 -1.12
CA LEU A 94 -7.63 0.79 -1.37
C LEU A 94 -7.86 1.76 -0.21
N SER A 95 -9.04 1.69 0.42
CA SER A 95 -9.35 2.48 1.62
C SER A 95 -8.50 2.04 2.82
N ALA A 96 -8.29 0.74 2.99
CA ALA A 96 -7.40 0.17 4.00
C ALA A 96 -5.96 0.67 3.84
N VAL A 97 -5.44 0.69 2.60
CA VAL A 97 -4.11 1.23 2.29
C VAL A 97 -4.04 2.73 2.59
N ALA A 98 -5.07 3.50 2.24
CA ALA A 98 -5.14 4.92 2.56
C ALA A 98 -5.10 5.18 4.07
N THR A 99 -5.88 4.43 4.87
CA THR A 99 -5.84 4.52 6.34
C THR A 99 -4.46 4.18 6.89
N GLY A 100 -3.77 3.19 6.32
CA GLY A 100 -2.40 2.86 6.71
C GLY A 100 -1.39 3.98 6.47
N LEU A 101 -1.50 4.68 5.35
CA LEU A 101 -0.68 5.84 5.03
C LEU A 101 -0.96 7.06 5.93
N GLU A 102 -2.20 7.24 6.37
CA GLU A 102 -2.57 8.31 7.31
C GLU A 102 -2.13 8.03 8.75
N SER A 103 -1.78 6.78 9.07
CA SER A 103 -1.34 6.40 10.41
C SER A 103 -0.01 7.06 10.82
N PRO A 104 0.29 7.13 12.13
CA PRO A 104 1.61 7.55 12.62
C PRO A 104 2.77 6.64 12.17
N HIS A 105 2.48 5.38 11.83
CA HIS A 105 3.48 4.36 11.48
C HIS A 105 3.56 4.12 9.97
N ARG A 106 3.14 5.09 9.15
CA ARG A 106 3.06 5.02 7.68
C ARG A 106 4.30 4.49 6.98
N VAL A 107 5.49 4.77 7.50
CA VAL A 107 6.77 4.31 6.93
C VAL A 107 6.91 2.79 7.10
N LEU A 108 6.58 2.25 8.27
CA LEU A 108 6.57 0.80 8.49
C LEU A 108 5.47 0.14 7.65
N PHE A 109 4.28 0.74 7.60
CA PHE A 109 3.18 0.23 6.78
C PHE A 109 3.58 0.11 5.30
N ILE A 110 4.19 1.16 4.72
CA ILE A 110 4.57 1.14 3.31
C ILE A 110 5.71 0.16 3.03
N GLN A 111 6.62 -0.08 3.97
CA GLN A 111 7.66 -1.10 3.83
C GLN A 111 7.06 -2.49 3.71
N GLU A 112 6.12 -2.84 4.58
CA GLU A 112 5.43 -4.13 4.53
C GLU A 112 4.57 -4.24 3.26
N TYR A 113 3.90 -3.16 2.86
CA TYR A 113 3.06 -3.20 1.65
C TYR A 113 3.91 -3.33 0.38
N ALA A 114 5.04 -2.62 0.29
CA ALA A 114 5.95 -2.70 -0.84
C ALA A 114 6.58 -4.09 -0.96
N ALA A 115 6.86 -4.77 0.17
CA ALA A 115 7.43 -6.11 0.19
C ALA A 115 6.49 -7.15 -0.43
N VAL A 116 5.18 -7.04 -0.24
CA VAL A 116 4.20 -7.97 -0.81
C VAL A 116 3.71 -7.57 -2.20
N PHE A 117 3.91 -6.32 -2.61
CA PHE A 117 3.29 -5.76 -3.82
C PHE A 117 3.57 -6.57 -5.11
N PRO A 118 4.80 -7.09 -5.35
CA PRO A 118 5.03 -7.95 -6.51
C PRO A 118 4.18 -9.22 -6.54
N SER A 119 3.74 -9.73 -5.38
CA SER A 119 2.97 -10.99 -5.28
C SER A 119 1.55 -10.89 -5.85
N TYR A 120 1.00 -9.68 -6.03
CA TYR A 120 -0.27 -9.48 -6.73
C TYR A 120 -0.18 -9.76 -8.23
N PHE A 121 1.03 -9.85 -8.78
CA PHE A 121 1.31 -10.04 -10.21
C PHE A 121 2.17 -11.29 -10.44
N PRO A 122 1.67 -12.49 -10.09
CA PRO A 122 2.47 -13.71 -10.17
C PRO A 122 2.83 -14.13 -11.61
N ASP A 123 1.98 -13.76 -12.58
CA ASP A 123 2.24 -13.97 -14.02
C ASP A 123 2.59 -12.63 -14.70
N PRO A 124 3.85 -12.45 -15.13
CA PRO A 124 4.29 -11.23 -15.81
C PRO A 124 3.65 -11.02 -17.19
N ASN A 125 3.06 -12.07 -17.79
CA ASN A 125 2.46 -12.01 -19.13
C ASN A 125 0.98 -11.58 -19.08
N SER A 126 0.35 -11.56 -17.91
CA SER A 126 -1.08 -11.28 -17.74
C SER A 126 -1.36 -10.12 -16.80
N ILE A 127 -0.42 -9.18 -16.67
CA ILE A 127 -0.58 -8.03 -15.77
C ILE A 127 -1.67 -7.09 -16.30
N ASP A 128 -2.72 -6.91 -15.53
CA ASP A 128 -3.69 -5.84 -15.73
C ASP A 128 -3.11 -4.51 -15.21
N LEU A 129 -2.78 -3.61 -16.14
CA LEU A 129 -2.27 -2.28 -15.80
C LEU A 129 -3.27 -1.44 -15.00
N ASN A 130 -4.57 -1.58 -15.23
CA ASN A 130 -5.56 -0.81 -14.47
C ASN A 130 -5.57 -1.26 -13.01
N PHE A 131 -5.52 -2.58 -12.77
CA PHE A 131 -5.41 -3.11 -11.42
C PHE A 131 -4.09 -2.69 -10.76
N LEU A 132 -2.98 -2.78 -11.49
CA LEU A 132 -1.66 -2.34 -11.01
C LEU A 132 -1.63 -0.86 -10.63
N LEU A 133 -2.26 0.00 -11.43
CA LEU A 133 -2.36 1.44 -11.13
C LEU A 133 -3.34 1.70 -9.97
N ALA A 134 -4.44 0.95 -9.88
CA ALA A 134 -5.40 1.08 -8.79
C ALA A 134 -4.75 0.80 -7.44
N LEU A 135 -4.00 -0.30 -7.30
CA LEU A 135 -3.30 -0.67 -6.06
C LEU A 135 -2.24 0.36 -5.62
N GLN A 136 -1.69 1.14 -6.55
CA GLN A 136 -0.74 2.21 -6.27
C GLN A 136 -1.41 3.56 -6.01
N SER A 137 -2.68 3.71 -6.37
CA SER A 137 -3.38 4.99 -6.33
C SER A 137 -3.41 5.66 -4.96
N PRO A 138 -3.55 4.95 -3.82
CA PRO A 138 -3.50 5.60 -2.51
C PRO A 138 -2.10 6.14 -2.19
N VAL A 139 -1.05 5.40 -2.54
CA VAL A 139 0.35 5.80 -2.33
C VAL A 139 0.68 7.01 -3.20
N PHE A 140 0.25 7.00 -4.46
CA PHE A 140 0.39 8.13 -5.36
C PHE A 140 -0.30 9.37 -4.80
N SER A 141 -1.59 9.25 -4.43
CA SER A 141 -2.39 10.33 -3.85
C SER A 141 -1.72 10.92 -2.61
N TYR A 142 -1.19 10.07 -1.73
CA TYR A 142 -0.49 10.50 -0.53
C TYR A 142 0.74 11.36 -0.84
N CYS A 143 1.60 10.89 -1.74
CA CYS A 143 2.82 11.59 -2.13
C CYS A 143 2.53 12.93 -2.80
N VAL A 144 1.49 13.01 -3.64
CA VAL A 144 1.20 14.23 -4.41
C VAL A 144 0.51 15.31 -3.59
N ASN A 145 -0.26 14.91 -2.56
CA ASN A 145 -0.90 15.82 -1.62
C ASN A 145 0.03 16.30 -0.50
N ARG A 146 1.32 15.92 -0.53
CA ARG A 146 2.37 16.41 0.37
C ARG A 146 2.08 16.17 1.85
N HIS A 147 1.53 14.99 2.15
CA HIS A 147 1.40 14.54 3.53
C HIS A 147 2.78 14.35 4.20
N PRO A 148 2.85 14.26 5.54
CA PRO A 148 4.10 13.96 6.25
C PRO A 148 4.83 12.75 5.67
N ASP A 149 6.16 12.79 5.63
CA ASP A 149 7.01 11.71 5.09
C ASP A 149 6.78 11.34 3.61
N SER A 150 6.08 12.17 2.82
CA SER A 150 5.83 11.92 1.38
C SER A 150 7.11 11.60 0.60
N SER A 151 8.23 12.28 0.90
CA SER A 151 9.51 11.99 0.24
C SER A 151 10.04 10.60 0.55
N THR A 152 9.92 10.15 1.80
CA THR A 152 10.33 8.81 2.24
C THR A 152 9.45 7.74 1.61
N ILE A 153 8.12 7.94 1.63
CA ILE A 153 7.16 7.02 1.02
C ILE A 153 7.37 6.92 -0.49
N TYR A 154 7.63 8.05 -1.14
CA TYR A 154 7.98 8.09 -2.55
C TYR A 154 9.22 7.23 -2.86
N GLN A 155 10.29 7.36 -2.08
CA GLN A 155 11.52 6.58 -2.27
C GLN A 155 11.28 5.08 -2.06
N LEU A 156 10.56 4.72 -0.99
CA LEU A 156 10.25 3.33 -0.67
C LEU A 156 9.37 2.67 -1.74
N TRP A 157 8.52 3.44 -2.38
CA TRP A 157 7.57 2.92 -3.37
C TRP A 157 8.03 3.12 -4.81
N PHE A 158 8.00 4.35 -5.32
CA PHE A 158 8.15 4.63 -6.74
C PHE A 158 9.60 4.56 -7.22
N ASP A 159 10.57 5.01 -6.42
CA ASP A 159 11.99 4.82 -6.77
C ASP A 159 12.36 3.33 -6.73
N SER A 160 11.88 2.60 -5.72
CA SER A 160 12.06 1.14 -5.63
C SER A 160 11.47 0.42 -6.84
N LEU A 161 10.25 0.77 -7.25
CA LEU A 161 9.60 0.24 -8.46
C LEU A 161 10.38 0.55 -9.73
N ALA A 162 10.89 1.77 -9.88
CA ALA A 162 11.68 2.16 -11.05
C ALA A 162 13.06 1.48 -11.10
N SER A 163 13.66 1.20 -9.95
CA SER A 163 15.04 0.70 -9.84
C SER A 163 15.17 -0.82 -9.74
N SER A 164 14.20 -1.49 -9.10
CA SER A 164 14.31 -2.91 -8.74
C SER A 164 12.99 -3.67 -8.89
N GLN A 165 11.95 -3.32 -8.13
CA GLN A 165 10.70 -4.09 -8.06
C GLN A 165 9.96 -4.17 -9.41
N GLY A 166 10.09 -3.17 -10.28
CA GLY A 166 9.55 -3.23 -11.63
C GLY A 166 10.13 -4.38 -12.46
N ALA A 167 11.39 -4.77 -12.21
CA ALA A 167 11.97 -5.95 -12.86
C ALA A 167 11.33 -7.26 -12.35
N GLU A 168 10.91 -7.32 -11.09
CA GLU A 168 10.24 -8.50 -10.52
C GLU A 168 8.81 -8.67 -11.04
N ILE A 169 8.08 -7.54 -11.13
CA ILE A 169 6.70 -7.50 -11.61
C ILE A 169 6.67 -7.81 -13.11
N PHE A 170 7.38 -7.03 -13.92
CA PHE A 170 7.26 -7.15 -15.37
C PHE A 170 8.15 -8.25 -15.97
N ARG A 171 9.20 -8.69 -15.26
CA ARG A 171 10.19 -9.68 -15.74
C ARG A 171 10.62 -9.41 -17.18
N ASP A 172 10.27 -10.29 -18.10
CA ASP A 172 10.62 -10.23 -19.52
C ASP A 172 9.60 -9.45 -20.37
N ASN A 173 8.47 -9.02 -19.78
CA ASN A 173 7.45 -8.21 -20.44
C ASN A 173 7.86 -6.73 -20.51
N HIS A 174 8.96 -6.49 -21.20
CA HIS A 174 9.59 -5.19 -21.33
C HIS A 174 8.67 -4.13 -21.98
N GLN A 175 7.80 -4.53 -22.92
CA GLN A 175 6.85 -3.61 -23.55
C GLN A 175 5.83 -3.06 -22.56
N LEU A 176 5.33 -3.93 -21.67
CA LEU A 176 4.38 -3.52 -20.64
C LEU A 176 5.05 -2.64 -19.59
N ALA A 177 6.26 -3.00 -19.16
CA ALA A 177 7.08 -2.17 -18.26
C ALA A 177 7.29 -0.75 -18.80
N VAL A 178 7.67 -0.63 -20.09
CA VAL A 178 7.83 0.69 -20.74
C VAL A 178 6.51 1.46 -20.74
N SER A 179 5.39 0.79 -21.02
CA SER A 179 4.06 1.42 -21.04
C SER A 179 3.69 1.94 -19.64
N TYR A 180 3.89 1.13 -18.60
CA TYR A 180 3.67 1.54 -17.21
C TYR A 180 4.54 2.75 -16.83
N PHE A 181 5.86 2.70 -17.05
CA PHE A 181 6.75 3.81 -16.66
C PHE A 181 6.45 5.09 -17.45
N LYS A 182 5.99 4.99 -18.71
CA LYS A 182 5.52 6.15 -19.47
C LYS A 182 4.27 6.77 -18.85
N ILE A 183 3.30 5.97 -18.44
CA ILE A 183 2.08 6.43 -17.76
C ILE A 183 2.45 7.14 -16.46
N MET A 184 3.29 6.53 -15.61
CA MET A 184 3.71 7.12 -14.35
C MET A 184 4.51 8.41 -14.55
N ASN A 185 5.46 8.43 -15.49
CA ASN A 185 6.19 9.65 -15.84
C ASN A 185 5.23 10.76 -16.30
N HIS A 186 4.20 10.44 -17.08
CA HIS A 186 3.21 11.40 -17.52
C HIS A 186 2.38 11.94 -16.35
N ALA A 187 1.94 11.07 -15.42
CA ALA A 187 1.18 11.47 -14.24
C ALA A 187 1.98 12.45 -13.36
N PHE A 188 3.23 12.13 -13.04
CA PHE A 188 4.12 13.04 -12.29
C PHE A 188 4.43 14.33 -13.06
N PHE A 189 4.50 14.27 -14.40
CA PHE A 189 4.65 15.46 -15.22
C PHE A 189 3.44 16.39 -15.16
N GLN A 190 2.23 15.85 -15.34
CA GLN A 190 1.00 16.65 -15.25
C GLN A 190 0.92 17.38 -13.91
N ILE A 191 1.17 16.69 -12.81
CA ILE A 191 1.15 17.30 -11.46
C ILE A 191 2.21 18.39 -11.33
N SER A 192 3.44 18.17 -11.82
CA SER A 192 4.49 19.19 -11.76
C SER A 192 4.15 20.47 -12.54
N VAL A 193 3.30 20.37 -13.57
CA VAL A 193 2.87 21.50 -14.38
C VAL A 193 1.63 22.18 -13.81
N THR A 194 0.66 21.43 -13.29
CA THR A 194 -0.61 21.97 -12.81
C THR A 194 -0.54 22.55 -11.40
N THR A 195 0.44 22.16 -10.59
CA THR A 195 0.57 22.59 -9.19
C THR A 195 1.37 23.89 -9.00
N THR A 196 1.63 24.72 -10.02
CA THR A 196 2.33 26.01 -9.80
C THR A 196 1.82 27.21 -10.59
N PRO A 197 1.68 28.36 -9.92
CA PRO A 197 2.60 29.47 -10.18
C PRO A 197 3.25 29.98 -8.89
N GLY A 198 4.52 29.66 -8.70
CA GLY A 198 5.31 30.03 -7.51
C GLY A 198 6.62 29.27 -7.48
N ALA A 199 7.73 29.96 -7.76
CA ALA A 199 9.05 29.40 -8.02
C ALA A 199 9.56 28.42 -6.94
N GLN A 200 9.39 27.13 -7.19
CA GLN A 200 10.27 26.02 -6.86
C GLN A 200 9.65 24.81 -7.57
N GLN A 201 10.19 24.41 -8.72
CA GLN A 201 9.92 23.08 -9.24
C GLN A 201 10.30 22.10 -8.13
N GLU A 202 9.31 21.48 -7.50
CA GLU A 202 9.53 20.67 -6.31
C GLU A 202 10.37 19.45 -6.67
N ASP A 203 11.56 19.37 -6.05
CA ASP A 203 12.61 18.40 -6.37
C ASP A 203 12.07 16.96 -6.43
N LEU A 204 11.06 16.62 -5.62
CA LEU A 204 10.49 15.27 -5.56
C LEU A 204 9.87 14.81 -6.88
N PHE A 205 9.01 15.60 -7.53
CA PHE A 205 8.37 15.18 -8.79
C PHE A 205 9.34 15.20 -9.96
N VAL A 206 10.32 16.11 -9.94
CA VAL A 206 11.40 16.13 -10.92
C VAL A 206 12.29 14.90 -10.76
N VAL A 207 12.62 14.52 -9.51
CA VAL A 207 13.32 13.27 -9.20
C VAL A 207 12.51 12.08 -9.68
N ALA A 208 11.19 12.08 -9.47
CA ALA A 208 10.31 11.03 -9.95
C ALA A 208 10.32 10.86 -11.46
N GLN A 209 10.20 11.97 -12.20
CA GLN A 209 10.32 11.92 -13.65
C GLN A 209 11.69 11.42 -14.09
N LYS A 210 12.77 11.79 -13.41
CA LYS A 210 14.12 11.31 -13.73
C LYS A 210 14.24 9.80 -13.50
N ALA A 211 13.73 9.28 -12.38
CA ALA A 211 13.72 7.85 -12.09
C ALA A 211 12.92 7.07 -13.15
N MET A 212 11.71 7.51 -13.46
CA MET A 212 10.83 6.87 -14.46
C MET A 212 11.44 6.93 -15.86
N LYS A 213 12.02 8.07 -16.28
CA LYS A 213 12.75 8.19 -17.57
C LYS A 213 13.94 7.24 -17.64
N SER A 214 14.69 7.12 -16.55
CA SER A 214 15.84 6.21 -16.48
C SER A 214 15.39 4.76 -16.63
N ALA A 215 14.30 4.37 -15.97
CA ALA A 215 13.70 3.04 -16.13
C ALA A 215 13.23 2.79 -17.57
N ILE A 216 12.54 3.76 -18.21
CA ILE A 216 12.14 3.66 -19.63
C ILE A 216 13.35 3.38 -20.53
N VAL A 217 14.43 4.15 -20.38
CA VAL A 217 15.65 3.99 -21.20
C VAL A 217 16.28 2.61 -20.95
N ALA A 218 16.40 2.21 -19.68
CA ALA A 218 17.00 0.93 -19.32
C ALA A 218 16.22 -0.26 -19.89
N VAL A 219 14.89 -0.26 -19.77
CA VAL A 219 14.04 -1.34 -20.29
C VAL A 219 13.99 -1.33 -21.82
N THR A 220 13.95 -0.16 -22.46
CA THR A 220 13.92 -0.06 -23.94
C THR A 220 15.18 -0.64 -24.58
N ARG A 221 16.34 -0.50 -23.94
CA ARG A 221 17.59 -1.13 -24.41
C ARG A 221 17.46 -2.65 -24.48
N LYS A 222 16.87 -3.29 -23.46
CA LYS A 222 16.63 -4.74 -23.42
C LYS A 222 15.65 -5.25 -24.49
N ILE A 223 14.83 -4.38 -25.06
CA ILE A 223 13.94 -4.74 -26.20
C ILE A 223 14.73 -4.75 -27.52
N SER A 224 15.78 -3.95 -27.60
CA SER A 224 16.55 -3.73 -28.83
C SER A 224 17.75 -4.68 -28.94
N GLU A 225 18.07 -5.41 -27.87
CA GLU A 225 19.07 -6.49 -27.78
C GLU A 225 18.45 -7.84 -28.21
#